data_AF-A0A3B8W694-F1
#
_entry.id   AF-A0A3B8W694-F1
#
_cell.length_a   1.000
_cell.length_b   1.000
_cell.length_c   1.000
_cell.angle_alpha   90.00
_cell.angle_beta   90.00
_cell.angle_gamma   90.00
#
_symmetry.space_group_name_H-M   'P 1'
#
loop_
_entity.id
_entity.type
_entity.pdbx_description
1 polymer ?
#
loop_
_entity_poly.entity_id
_entity_poly.type
_entity_poly.pdbx_seq_one_letter_code
_entity_poly.pdbx_strand_id
1 'polypeptide(L)'
;MDTPRTVLVNRKFTEVAGFSAPDSILGKRVRIWGRMLKIAGVVENFHTTSLSSQIEPTAMQNMLSRYQRLALRIEPANFQRVLPEIQAKWEAAYPLSVFSYEFLDENIREFY
;
A
#
# COMPACT_ATOMS: atom_id res chain seq x y z
N MET A 1 11.78 -16.90 -4.16
CA MET A 1 10.66 -16.07 -3.68
C MET A 1 11.22 -15.13 -2.61
N ASP A 2 11.37 -13.85 -2.91
CA ASP A 2 11.92 -12.89 -1.94
C ASP A 2 10.88 -12.64 -0.84
N THR A 3 11.21 -13.08 0.37
CA THR A 3 10.35 -12.88 1.54
C THR A 3 10.67 -11.50 2.10
N PRO A 4 9.68 -10.61 2.34
CA PRO A 4 9.94 -9.33 2.97
C PRO A 4 10.65 -9.57 4.30
N ARG A 5 11.86 -9.03 4.43
CA ARG A 5 12.65 -9.06 5.68
C ARG A 5 12.37 -7.83 6.56
N THR A 6 11.60 -6.90 6.02
CA THR A 6 11.32 -5.59 6.60
C THR A 6 9.84 -5.29 6.58
N VAL A 7 9.44 -4.37 7.46
CA VAL A 7 8.08 -3.86 7.59
C VAL A 7 8.12 -2.35 7.80
N LEU A 8 7.12 -1.65 7.26
CA LEU A 8 6.82 -0.26 7.60
C LEU A 8 5.65 -0.23 8.58
N VAL A 9 5.64 0.69 9.52
CA VAL A 9 4.53 0.84 10.47
C VAL A 9 4.03 2.29 10.48
N ASN A 10 2.78 2.55 10.87
CA ASN A 10 2.32 3.93 11.04
C ASN A 10 2.64 4.48 12.44
N ARG A 11 2.47 5.79 12.65
CA ARG A 11 2.65 6.42 13.98
C ARG A 11 1.76 5.80 15.06
N LYS A 12 0.52 5.41 14.72
CA LYS A 12 -0.37 4.78 15.68
C LYS A 12 0.19 3.47 16.23
N PHE A 13 0.86 2.69 15.38
CA PHE A 13 1.57 1.49 15.79
C PHE A 13 2.67 1.80 16.81
N THR A 14 3.45 2.88 16.61
CA THR A 14 4.55 3.23 17.53
C THR A 14 4.03 3.61 18.92
N GLU A 15 2.92 4.36 18.97
CA GLU A 15 2.25 4.72 20.22
C GLU A 15 1.79 3.48 21.00
N VAL A 16 1.06 2.57 20.32
CA VAL A 16 0.54 1.34 20.93
C VAL A 16 1.69 0.41 21.39
N ALA A 17 2.80 0.42 20.67
CA ALA A 17 4.01 -0.31 21.03
C ALA A 17 4.81 0.34 22.19
N GLY A 18 4.36 1.48 22.74
CA GLY A 18 4.95 2.14 23.90
C GLY A 18 6.10 3.10 23.57
N PHE A 19 6.25 3.51 22.31
CA PHE A 19 7.30 4.43 21.89
C PHE A 19 6.77 5.87 21.81
N SER A 20 7.39 6.78 22.57
CA SER A 20 7.03 8.21 22.57
C SER A 20 7.57 8.96 21.35
N ALA A 21 8.71 8.50 20.82
CA ALA A 21 9.32 9.03 19.61
C ALA A 21 9.19 7.99 18.49
N PRO A 22 8.49 8.28 17.37
CA PRO A 22 8.27 7.32 16.29
C PRO A 22 9.57 6.66 15.79
N ASP A 23 10.63 7.45 15.61
CA ASP A 23 11.91 6.97 15.06
C ASP A 23 12.67 6.03 16.00
N SER A 24 12.34 6.04 17.30
CA SER A 24 12.99 5.15 18.27
C SER A 24 12.67 3.67 18.05
N ILE A 25 11.65 3.35 17.25
CA ILE A 25 11.29 1.98 16.90
C ILE A 25 12.12 1.42 15.73
N LEU A 26 12.81 2.29 14.97
CA LEU A 26 13.54 1.90 13.77
C LEU A 26 14.61 0.85 14.09
N GLY A 27 14.69 -0.17 13.24
CA GLY A 27 15.61 -1.29 13.40
C GLY A 27 15.23 -2.34 14.45
N LYS A 28 14.23 -2.08 15.30
CA LYS A 28 13.65 -3.11 16.18
C LYS A 28 12.90 -4.15 15.35
N ARG A 29 12.60 -5.28 15.99
CA ARG A 29 11.93 -6.40 15.33
C ARG A 29 10.53 -6.60 15.90
N VAL A 30 9.59 -6.94 15.02
CA VAL A 30 8.20 -7.27 15.35
C VAL A 30 7.87 -8.64 14.79
N ARG A 31 7.02 -9.39 15.49
CA ARG A 31 6.49 -10.68 15.02
C ARG A 31 5.14 -10.47 14.36
N ILE A 32 5.05 -10.71 13.05
CA ILE A 32 3.81 -10.58 12.27
C ILE A 32 3.56 -11.90 11.55
N TRP A 33 2.38 -12.50 11.75
CA TRP A 33 2.00 -13.81 11.17
C TRP A 33 3.11 -14.89 11.30
N GLY A 34 3.72 -14.99 12.48
CA GLY A 34 4.78 -15.95 12.79
C GLY A 34 6.18 -15.57 12.27
N ARG A 35 6.34 -14.44 11.57
CA ARG A 35 7.62 -13.98 11.01
C ARG A 35 8.19 -12.82 11.80
N MET A 36 9.50 -12.87 12.08
CA MET A 36 10.23 -11.75 12.67
C MET A 36 10.69 -10.80 11.56
N LEU A 37 10.18 -9.57 11.58
CA LEU A 37 10.47 -8.53 10.58
C LEU A 37 11.18 -7.35 11.24
N LYS A 38 12.16 -6.76 10.55
CA LYS A 38 12.82 -5.52 10.99
C LYS A 38 11.97 -4.31 10.60
N ILE A 39 11.72 -3.40 11.52
CA ILE A 39 11.03 -2.15 11.21
C ILE A 39 12.00 -1.23 10.47
N ALA A 40 11.69 -0.94 9.21
CA ALA A 40 12.55 -0.17 8.31
C ALA A 40 12.15 1.30 8.20
N GLY A 41 10.94 1.65 8.62
CA GLY A 41 10.43 3.00 8.52
C GLY A 41 9.12 3.17 9.28
N VAL A 42 8.84 4.42 9.62
CA VAL A 42 7.56 4.85 10.15
C VAL A 42 6.90 5.79 9.16
N VAL A 43 5.65 5.53 8.81
CA VAL A 43 4.83 6.37 7.95
C VAL A 43 3.81 7.15 8.76
N GLU A 44 3.28 8.21 8.16
CA GLU A 44 2.16 8.94 8.74
C GLU A 44 0.93 8.06 8.90
N ASN A 45 0.02 8.49 9.77
CA ASN A 45 -1.26 7.83 9.95
C ASN A 45 -2.14 7.99 8.71
N PHE A 46 -2.85 6.93 8.34
CA PHE A 46 -3.82 6.92 7.25
C PHE A 46 -4.96 5.95 7.61
N HIS A 47 -6.10 6.12 6.95
CA HIS A 47 -7.23 5.21 7.07
C HIS A 47 -7.00 3.97 6.19
N THR A 48 -7.04 2.79 6.80
CA THR A 48 -6.81 1.50 6.13
C THR A 48 -8.07 0.92 5.51
N THR A 49 -9.22 1.15 6.16
CA THR A 49 -10.50 0.54 5.78
C THR A 49 -11.51 1.62 5.40
N SER A 50 -11.70 2.62 6.25
CA SER A 50 -12.73 3.64 6.08
C SER A 50 -12.26 5.02 6.56
N LEU A 51 -12.68 6.07 5.85
CA LEU A 51 -12.45 7.47 6.24
C LEU A 51 -13.22 7.87 7.50
N SER A 52 -14.29 7.13 7.86
CA SER A 52 -15.05 7.37 9.08
C SER A 52 -14.59 6.52 10.27
N SER A 53 -13.72 5.52 10.05
CA SER A 53 -13.17 4.71 11.14
C SER A 53 -12.00 5.40 11.83
N GLN A 54 -11.73 5.05 13.09
CA GLN A 54 -10.51 5.49 13.75
C GLN A 54 -9.27 4.92 13.05
N ILE A 55 -8.15 5.64 13.13
CA ILE A 55 -6.86 5.16 12.62
C ILE A 55 -6.38 4.00 13.50
N GLU A 56 -6.09 2.86 12.87
CA GLU A 56 -5.60 1.66 13.53
C GLU A 56 -4.07 1.53 13.47
N PRO A 57 -3.43 0.87 14.46
CA PRO A 57 -2.02 0.51 14.37
C PRO A 57 -1.80 -0.42 13.18
N THR A 58 -1.01 0.03 12.21
CA THR A 58 -0.88 -0.64 10.90
C THR A 58 0.57 -1.04 10.63
N ALA A 59 0.75 -2.24 10.08
CA ALA A 59 2.01 -2.73 9.58
C ALA A 59 1.90 -3.12 8.10
N MET A 60 2.83 -2.66 7.28
CA MET A 60 2.86 -2.82 5.83
C MET A 60 4.12 -3.56 5.40
N GLN A 61 3.95 -4.59 4.58
CA GLN A 61 5.04 -5.38 4.02
C GLN A 61 4.79 -5.64 2.54
N ASN A 62 5.86 -5.81 1.77
CA ASN A 62 5.73 -6.24 0.39
C ASN A 62 5.36 -7.73 0.35
N MET A 63 4.23 -8.06 -0.27
CA MET A 63 3.83 -9.44 -0.52
C MET A 63 3.53 -9.63 -1.99
N LEU A 64 4.59 -9.80 -2.79
CA LEU A 64 4.55 -9.88 -4.26
C LEU A 64 3.48 -10.84 -4.79
N SER A 65 3.27 -11.99 -4.13
CA SER A 65 2.27 -12.98 -4.52
C SER A 65 0.82 -12.54 -4.31
N ARG A 66 0.57 -11.41 -3.65
CA ARG A 66 -0.76 -10.84 -3.40
C ARG A 66 -1.03 -9.59 -4.22
N TYR A 67 -0.14 -9.20 -5.12
CA TYR A 67 -0.39 -8.05 -5.99
C TYR A 67 -1.44 -8.41 -7.03
N GLN A 68 -2.55 -7.67 -7.02
CA GLN A 68 -3.70 -7.88 -7.91
C GLN A 68 -4.08 -6.64 -8.69
N ARG A 69 -3.66 -5.45 -8.23
CA ARG A 69 -3.98 -4.16 -8.83
C ARG A 69 -2.72 -3.30 -8.91
N LEU A 70 -2.67 -2.44 -9.90
CA LEU A 70 -1.64 -1.43 -10.07
C LEU A 70 -2.28 -0.05 -9.95
N ALA A 71 -1.80 0.78 -9.02
CA ALA A 71 -2.21 2.16 -8.91
C ALA A 71 -1.24 3.03 -9.72
N LEU A 72 -1.77 3.83 -10.66
CA LEU A 72 -1.00 4.71 -11.52
C LEU A 72 -1.44 6.15 -11.29
N ARG A 73 -0.48 7.05 -11.04
CA ARG A 73 -0.74 8.49 -11.01
C ARG A 73 -0.40 9.07 -12.37
N ILE A 74 -1.39 9.65 -13.04
CA ILE A 74 -1.28 10.22 -14.37
C ILE A 74 -1.72 11.68 -14.30
N GLU A 75 -0.98 12.57 -14.97
CA GLU A 75 -1.43 13.95 -15.16
C GLU A 75 -2.67 13.96 -16.06
N PRO A 76 -3.79 14.61 -15.67
CA PRO A 76 -5.04 14.56 -16.43
C PRO A 76 -4.88 14.98 -17.90
N ALA A 77 -4.03 15.97 -18.18
CA ALA A 77 -3.72 16.43 -19.53
C ALA A 77 -3.11 15.34 -20.44
N ASN A 78 -2.47 14.33 -19.84
CA ASN A 78 -1.81 13.24 -20.55
C ASN A 78 -2.68 11.97 -20.64
N PHE A 79 -3.84 11.92 -19.98
CA PHE A 79 -4.62 10.69 -19.81
C PHE A 79 -4.99 10.02 -21.15
N GLN A 80 -5.54 10.79 -22.09
CA GLN A 80 -5.97 10.27 -23.41
C GLN A 80 -4.81 9.69 -24.22
N ARG A 81 -3.59 10.20 -24.02
CA ARG A 81 -2.38 9.69 -24.68
C ARG A 81 -1.83 8.45 -24.00
N VAL A 82 -1.82 8.42 -22.67
CA VAL A 82 -1.12 7.40 -21.87
C VAL A 82 -1.96 6.14 -21.67
N LEU A 83 -3.30 6.26 -21.63
CA LEU A 83 -4.18 5.10 -21.41
C LEU A 83 -3.99 3.98 -22.45
N PRO A 84 -3.92 4.25 -23.76
CA PRO A 84 -3.63 3.21 -24.76
C PRO A 84 -2.27 2.54 -24.56
N GLU A 85 -1.25 3.29 -24.13
CA GLU A 85 0.08 2.73 -23.84
C GLU A 85 0.07 1.80 -22.63
N ILE A 86 -0.70 2.16 -21.59
CA ILE A 86 -0.89 1.31 -20.40
C ILE A 86 -1.60 0.02 -20.79
N GLN A 87 -2.70 0.13 -21.56
CA GLN A 87 -3.47 -1.03 -22.01
C GLN A 87 -2.59 -2.00 -22.81
N ALA A 88 -1.84 -1.50 -23.80
CA ALA A 88 -0.96 -2.33 -24.62
C ALA A 88 0.11 -3.05 -23.77
N LYS A 89 0.71 -2.36 -22.79
CA LYS A 89 1.69 -2.96 -21.87
C LYS A 89 1.06 -4.00 -20.94
N TRP A 90 -0.15 -3.74 -20.45
CA TRP A 90 -0.88 -4.67 -19.59
C TRP A 90 -1.23 -5.96 -20.34
N GLU A 91 -1.82 -5.84 -21.54
CA GLU A 91 -2.22 -6.98 -22.37
C GLU A 91 -1.02 -7.83 -22.80
N ALA A 92 0.13 -7.19 -23.07
CA ALA A 92 1.38 -7.90 -23.36
C ALA A 92 1.93 -8.65 -22.13
N ALA A 93 1.84 -8.06 -20.94
CA ALA A 93 2.35 -8.66 -19.70
C ALA A 93 1.40 -9.72 -19.11
N TYR A 94 0.09 -9.56 -19.31
CA TYR A 94 -0.97 -10.37 -18.72
C TYR A 94 -2.03 -10.78 -19.76
N PRO A 95 -1.68 -11.62 -20.74
CA PRO A 95 -2.55 -11.93 -21.89
C PRO A 95 -3.86 -12.66 -21.53
N LEU A 96 -3.94 -13.25 -20.34
CA LEU A 96 -5.15 -13.92 -19.84
C LEU A 96 -6.03 -13.02 -18.97
N SER A 97 -5.63 -11.77 -18.74
CA SER A 97 -6.36 -10.81 -17.90
C SER A 97 -6.94 -9.69 -18.76
N VAL A 98 -8.26 -9.50 -18.67
CA VAL A 98 -8.92 -8.37 -19.32
C VAL A 98 -8.45 -7.07 -18.67
N PHE A 99 -8.02 -6.11 -19.49
CA PHE A 99 -7.68 -4.79 -19.01
C PHE A 99 -8.93 -4.06 -18.50
N SER A 100 -8.87 -3.56 -17.28
CA SER A 100 -9.88 -2.69 -16.68
C SER A 100 -9.22 -1.67 -15.77
N TYR A 101 -9.87 -0.54 -15.57
CA TYR A 101 -9.42 0.51 -14.66
C TYR A 101 -10.61 1.23 -14.03
N GLU A 102 -10.35 1.85 -12.88
CA GLU A 102 -11.28 2.68 -12.12
C GLU A 102 -10.54 3.95 -11.69
N PHE A 103 -11.23 5.09 -11.65
CA PHE A 103 -10.65 6.29 -11.05
C PHE A 103 -10.81 6.25 -9.53
N LEU A 104 -9.73 6.61 -8.82
CA LEU A 104 -9.70 6.54 -7.35
C LEU A 104 -10.76 7.47 -6.70
N ASP A 105 -10.98 8.66 -7.27
CA ASP A 105 -11.95 9.63 -6.75
C ASP A 105 -13.41 9.21 -7.01
N GLU A 106 -13.67 8.47 -8.08
CA GLU A 106 -14.97 7.83 -8.32
C GLU A 106 -15.21 6.73 -7.30
N ASN A 107 -14.22 5.87 -7.07
CA ASN A 107 -14.29 4.81 -6.06
C ASN A 107 -14.54 5.39 -4.65
N ILE A 108 -13.82 6.44 -4.24
CA ILE A 108 -14.04 7.10 -2.93
C ILE A 108 -15.47 7.65 -2.80
N ARG A 109 -16.02 8.24 -3.86
CA ARG A 109 -17.41 8.78 -3.89
C ARG A 109 -18.49 7.69 -3.80
N GLU A 110 -18.20 6.47 -4.23
CA GLU A 110 -19.15 5.36 -4.07
C GLU A 110 -19.20 4.85 -2.62
N PHE A 111 -18.10 4.99 -1.87
CA PHE A 111 -18.02 4.57 -0.47
C PHE A 111 -18.52 5.61 0.56
N TYR A 112 -18.67 6.90 0.17
CA TYR A 112 -19.06 8.02 1.04
C TYR A 112 -19.94 9.04 0.32
#